data_AF-A0A1I8G407-F1
#
_entry.id   AF-A0A1I8G407-F1
#
_cell.length_a   1.000
_cell.length_b   1.000
_cell.length_c   1.000
_cell.angle_alpha   90.00
_cell.angle_beta   90.00
_cell.angle_gamma   90.00
#
_symmetry.space_group_name_H-M   'P 1'
#
loop_
_entity.id
_entity.type
_entity.pdbx_description
1 polymer ?
#
loop_
_entity_poly.entity_id
_entity_poly.type
_entity_poly.pdbx_seq_one_letter_code
_entity_poly.pdbx_strand_id
1 'polypeptide(L)'
;MLSYRGWCYVDSSVPQNITEAMLSIRGNAQLASFSSLNEMQELIRANNKPLLTPPYKRKIDLKQAARIGMFRGDSKASIMSLINSGSHCELQPVQQYKDLIVNNKTNGKCWSIREVTSDGAEMELNDCNSPMPSLISFQQTANSELLHFSDCHSDSIIHLVTELVGSFANNRSTVLTGGTIPTNYDDRNGNGSAQWESGA
;
A
#
# COMPACT_ATOMS: atom_id res chain seq x y z
N MET A 1 -7.57 7.05 -20.14
CA MET A 1 -7.35 8.14 -19.18
C MET A 1 -8.68 8.79 -18.88
N LEU A 2 -9.06 8.79 -17.61
CA LEU A 2 -10.25 9.44 -17.09
C LEU A 2 -9.85 10.77 -16.45
N SER A 3 -10.46 11.88 -16.89
CA SER A 3 -10.38 13.16 -16.17
C SER A 3 -11.59 13.33 -15.27
N TYR A 4 -11.33 13.59 -13.99
CA TYR A 4 -12.32 13.73 -12.92
C TYR A 4 -11.78 14.67 -11.82
N ARG A 5 -12.59 15.67 -11.42
CA ARG A 5 -12.27 16.65 -10.35
C ARG A 5 -10.87 17.30 -10.44
N GLY A 6 -10.41 17.63 -11.66
CA GLY A 6 -9.10 18.27 -11.86
C GLY A 6 -7.91 17.29 -11.81
N TRP A 7 -8.18 15.99 -11.69
CA TRP A 7 -7.18 14.92 -11.77
C TRP A 7 -7.41 14.06 -13.00
N CYS A 8 -6.32 13.50 -13.53
CA CYS A 8 -6.31 12.51 -14.58
C CYS A 8 -5.88 11.16 -14.00
N TYR A 9 -6.59 10.11 -14.37
CA TYR A 9 -6.39 8.75 -13.88
C TYR A 9 -6.12 7.78 -15.02
N VAL A 10 -5.20 6.85 -14.80
CA VAL A 10 -4.80 5.81 -15.77
C VAL A 10 -4.38 4.54 -15.04
N ASP A 11 -4.69 3.37 -15.60
CA ASP A 11 -4.15 2.09 -15.13
C ASP A 11 -2.80 1.80 -15.79
N SER A 12 -1.85 1.23 -15.05
CA SER A 12 -0.53 0.87 -15.59
C SER A 12 -0.60 -0.31 -16.58
N SER A 13 -1.70 -1.07 -16.59
CA SER A 13 -1.91 -2.36 -17.27
C SER A 13 -0.86 -3.46 -16.97
N VAL A 14 0.35 -3.12 -16.53
CA VAL A 14 1.46 -4.00 -16.17
C VAL A 14 1.43 -4.29 -14.67
N PRO A 15 1.31 -5.57 -14.27
CA PRO A 15 1.41 -5.96 -12.87
C PRO A 15 2.82 -5.77 -12.31
N GLN A 16 2.93 -5.09 -11.17
CA GLN A 16 4.20 -4.82 -10.48
C GLN A 16 4.02 -5.01 -8.96
N ASN A 17 5.11 -5.13 -8.20
CA ASN A 17 5.06 -4.94 -6.73
C ASN A 17 5.00 -3.44 -6.37
N ILE A 18 4.78 -3.09 -5.10
CA ILE A 18 4.64 -1.67 -4.70
C ILE A 18 5.90 -0.86 -5.03
N THR A 19 7.07 -1.43 -4.77
CA THR A 19 8.35 -0.75 -4.95
C THR A 19 8.55 -0.46 -6.43
N GLU A 20 8.44 -1.46 -7.30
CA GLU A 20 8.50 -1.31 -8.76
C GLU A 20 7.47 -0.34 -9.32
N ALA A 21 6.25 -0.34 -8.79
CA ALA A 21 5.22 0.60 -9.20
C ALA A 21 5.58 2.04 -8.85
N MET A 22 6.10 2.29 -7.65
CA MET A 22 6.61 3.62 -7.27
C MET A 22 7.86 3.99 -8.08
N LEU A 23 8.74 3.02 -8.35
CA LEU A 23 9.92 3.14 -9.20
C LEU A 23 9.60 3.40 -10.67
N SER A 24 8.39 3.11 -11.16
CA SER A 24 8.02 3.31 -12.57
C SER A 24 7.30 4.65 -12.82
N ILE A 25 6.74 5.26 -11.78
CA ILE A 25 6.02 6.53 -11.87
C ILE A 25 7.01 7.71 -11.89
N ARG A 26 6.73 8.72 -12.72
CA ARG A 26 7.59 9.89 -12.96
C ARG A 26 6.76 11.17 -12.99
N GLY A 27 7.42 12.30 -12.75
CA GLY A 27 6.82 13.63 -12.76
C GLY A 27 5.82 13.83 -11.63
N ASN A 28 4.77 14.59 -11.91
CA ASN A 28 3.68 14.86 -10.96
C ASN A 28 2.66 13.72 -10.82
N ALA A 29 2.96 12.55 -11.40
CA ALA A 29 2.14 11.38 -11.23
C ALA A 29 2.46 10.66 -9.93
N GLN A 30 1.46 10.00 -9.38
CA GLN A 30 1.57 9.18 -8.19
C GLN A 30 0.59 8.02 -8.27
N LEU A 31 0.73 7.04 -7.38
CA LEU A 31 -0.34 6.10 -7.14
C LEU A 31 -1.58 6.89 -6.67
N ALA A 32 -2.73 6.57 -7.24
CA ALA A 32 -3.98 7.24 -6.92
C ALA A 32 -4.33 7.05 -5.45
N SER A 33 -4.83 8.09 -4.84
CA SER A 33 -5.20 8.15 -3.44
C SER A 33 -6.58 8.76 -3.32
N PHE A 34 -7.32 8.37 -2.29
CA PHE A 34 -8.67 8.85 -2.05
C PHE A 34 -8.81 9.29 -0.60
N SER A 35 -9.57 10.35 -0.39
CA SER A 35 -9.85 10.92 0.93
C SER A 35 -11.10 10.32 1.58
N SER A 36 -11.96 9.66 0.79
CA SER A 36 -13.16 8.96 1.26
C SER A 36 -13.64 7.87 0.29
N LEU A 37 -14.51 6.96 0.78
CA LEU A 37 -15.21 5.99 -0.08
C LEU A 37 -16.11 6.67 -1.12
N ASN A 38 -16.73 7.80 -0.76
CA ASN A 38 -17.61 8.51 -1.69
C ASN A 38 -16.82 9.05 -2.90
N GLU A 39 -15.63 9.63 -2.67
CA GLU A 39 -14.75 10.08 -3.77
C GLU A 39 -14.39 8.92 -4.71
N MET A 40 -14.10 7.75 -4.15
CA MET A 40 -13.84 6.54 -4.90
C MET A 40 -15.04 6.09 -5.73
N GLN A 41 -16.24 6.01 -5.13
CA GLN A 41 -17.46 5.63 -5.84
C GLN A 41 -17.80 6.61 -6.95
N GLU A 42 -17.57 7.91 -6.74
CA GLU A 42 -17.76 8.90 -7.78
C GLU A 42 -16.78 8.75 -8.94
N LEU A 43 -15.53 8.32 -8.69
CA LEU A 43 -14.59 7.95 -9.75
C LEU A 43 -15.13 6.77 -10.58
N ILE A 44 -15.63 5.71 -9.94
CA ILE A 44 -16.23 4.55 -10.63
C ILE A 44 -17.42 4.99 -11.48
N ARG A 45 -18.34 5.78 -10.91
CA ARG A 45 -19.48 6.34 -11.64
C ARG A 45 -19.01 7.17 -12.84
N ALA A 46 -17.97 7.98 -12.68
CA ALA A 46 -17.39 8.79 -13.76
C ALA A 46 -16.75 7.92 -14.85
N ASN A 47 -16.07 6.83 -14.48
CA ASN A 47 -15.48 5.87 -15.43
C ASN A 47 -16.55 5.13 -16.25
N ASN A 48 -17.72 4.90 -15.65
CA ASN A 48 -18.82 4.18 -16.29
C ASN A 48 -19.79 5.04 -17.09
N LYS A 49 -19.75 6.37 -16.94
CA LYS A 49 -20.57 7.27 -17.75
C LYS A 49 -20.30 7.07 -19.24
N PRO A 50 -21.35 7.01 -20.09
CA PRO A 50 -21.20 6.91 -21.53
C PRO A 50 -20.30 8.03 -22.08
N LEU A 51 -19.40 7.68 -22.99
CA LEU A 51 -18.53 8.64 -23.67
C LEU A 51 -19.35 9.35 -24.75
N LEU A 52 -20.02 10.44 -24.38
CA LEU A 52 -20.94 11.14 -25.28
C LEU A 52 -20.23 12.13 -26.22
N THR A 53 -18.99 12.53 -25.92
CA THR A 53 -18.26 13.54 -26.69
C THR A 53 -16.79 13.17 -26.92
N PRO A 54 -16.28 13.28 -28.15
CA PRO A 54 -14.84 13.14 -28.45
C PRO A 54 -14.01 14.25 -27.77
N PRO A 55 -12.72 14.00 -27.43
CA PRO A 55 -11.99 12.74 -27.63
C PRO A 55 -12.47 11.64 -26.67
N TYR A 56 -12.60 10.41 -27.19
CA TYR A 56 -13.07 9.27 -26.42
C TYR A 56 -12.18 9.04 -25.20
N LYS A 57 -12.70 9.24 -23.98
CA LYS A 57 -11.94 8.93 -22.76
C LYS A 57 -11.74 7.41 -22.69
N ARG A 58 -10.49 6.94 -22.75
CA ARG A 58 -10.21 5.51 -22.48
C ARG A 58 -10.62 5.19 -21.05
N LYS A 59 -11.61 4.30 -20.90
CA LYS A 59 -12.02 3.74 -19.61
C LYS A 59 -10.82 3.10 -18.91
N ILE A 60 -10.78 3.26 -17.61
CA ILE A 60 -9.82 2.56 -16.74
C ILE A 60 -10.37 1.17 -16.51
N ASP A 61 -9.54 0.14 -16.67
CA ASP A 61 -9.94 -1.22 -16.34
C ASP A 61 -9.77 -1.45 -14.84
N LEU A 62 -10.89 -1.33 -14.10
CA LEU A 62 -10.96 -1.65 -12.67
C LEU A 62 -11.76 -2.93 -12.41
N LYS A 63 -12.04 -3.75 -13.45
CA LYS A 63 -12.60 -5.08 -13.23
C LYS A 63 -11.58 -5.98 -12.53
N GLN A 64 -10.30 -5.76 -12.83
CA GLN A 64 -9.18 -6.31 -12.05
C GLN A 64 -8.84 -5.34 -10.91
N ALA A 65 -8.41 -5.89 -9.78
CA ALA A 65 -7.96 -5.06 -8.67
C ALA A 65 -6.68 -4.30 -9.05
N ALA A 66 -6.67 -2.99 -8.79
CA ALA A 66 -5.53 -2.12 -9.04
C ALA A 66 -4.97 -1.54 -7.73
N ARG A 67 -3.65 -1.55 -7.57
CA ARG A 67 -2.97 -0.94 -6.43
C ARG A 67 -3.19 0.57 -6.41
N ILE A 68 -3.34 1.10 -5.21
CA ILE A 68 -3.46 2.53 -4.94
C ILE A 68 -2.42 2.99 -3.93
N GLY A 69 -2.21 4.29 -3.82
CA GLY A 69 -1.23 4.94 -2.95
C GLY A 69 -1.70 4.99 -1.50
N MET A 70 -2.34 3.93 -1.02
CA MET A 70 -2.89 3.88 0.33
C MET A 70 -2.37 2.65 1.05
N PHE A 71 -2.05 2.81 2.33
CA PHE A 71 -1.37 1.82 3.14
C PHE A 71 -1.98 1.69 4.53
N ARG A 72 -1.87 0.51 5.15
CA ARG A 72 -2.23 0.32 6.55
C ARG A 72 -1.13 0.90 7.45
N GLY A 73 -1.48 1.90 8.25
CA GLY A 73 -0.60 2.47 9.28
C GLY A 73 -0.38 1.54 10.48
N ASP A 74 0.22 2.07 11.53
CA ASP A 74 0.68 1.29 12.69
C ASP A 74 -0.47 0.74 13.54
N SER A 75 -1.58 1.48 13.63
CA SER A 75 -2.81 0.96 14.21
C SER A 75 -3.59 0.17 13.16
N LYS A 76 -4.21 -0.96 13.54
CA LYS A 76 -4.96 -1.82 12.60
C LYS A 76 -6.08 -1.08 11.83
N ALA A 77 -6.52 0.07 12.35
CA ALA A 77 -7.57 0.92 11.78
C ALA A 77 -7.05 2.20 11.09
N SER A 78 -5.76 2.54 11.19
CA SER A 78 -5.22 3.73 10.53
C SER A 78 -4.85 3.44 9.08
N ILE A 79 -5.23 4.35 8.19
CA ILE A 79 -4.84 4.33 6.78
C ILE A 79 -3.97 5.55 6.52
N MET A 80 -2.85 5.32 5.84
CA MET A 80 -1.93 6.35 5.36
C MET A 80 -2.09 6.46 3.85
N SER A 81 -2.12 7.67 3.32
CA SER A 81 -2.23 7.95 1.89
C SER A 81 -1.02 8.72 1.41
N LEU A 82 -0.49 8.30 0.26
CA LEU A 82 0.51 9.02 -0.49
C LEU A 82 -0.13 10.23 -1.16
N ILE A 83 0.38 11.41 -0.84
CA ILE A 83 -0.08 12.69 -1.37
C ILE A 83 1.11 13.42 -1.95
N ASN A 84 0.98 13.89 -3.20
CA ASN A 84 1.88 14.81 -3.86
C ASN A 84 1.30 16.22 -3.75
N SER A 85 1.95 17.08 -2.97
CA SER A 85 1.57 18.49 -2.83
C SER A 85 2.09 19.37 -3.98
N GLY A 86 2.74 18.77 -4.98
CA GLY A 86 3.43 19.44 -6.09
C GLY A 86 4.89 19.78 -5.77
N SER A 87 5.21 20.01 -4.49
CA SER A 87 6.57 20.36 -4.02
C SER A 87 7.29 19.22 -3.29
N HIS A 88 6.52 18.30 -2.69
CA HIS A 88 7.02 17.09 -2.07
C HIS A 88 5.90 16.04 -2.04
N CYS A 89 6.29 14.77 -1.91
CA CYS A 89 5.36 13.70 -1.58
C CYS A 89 5.49 13.34 -0.11
N GLU A 90 4.39 12.94 0.50
CA GLU A 90 4.35 12.51 1.91
C GLU A 90 3.23 11.48 2.15
N LEU A 91 3.33 10.76 3.27
CA LEU A 91 2.25 9.91 3.76
C LEU A 91 1.45 10.67 4.81
N GLN A 92 0.16 10.88 4.55
CA GLN A 92 -0.75 11.52 5.49
C GLN A 92 -1.82 10.54 6.00
N PRO A 93 -2.22 10.62 7.29
CA PRO A 93 -3.31 9.81 7.81
C PRO A 93 -4.65 10.24 7.22
N VAL A 94 -5.48 9.28 6.83
CA VAL A 94 -6.79 9.56 6.25
C VAL A 94 -7.88 9.53 7.33
N GLN A 95 -8.43 10.69 7.68
CA GLN A 95 -9.32 10.84 8.83
C GLN A 95 -10.77 10.35 8.59
N GLN A 96 -11.22 10.29 7.33
CA GLN A 96 -12.62 10.02 6.98
C GLN A 96 -12.90 8.55 6.56
N TYR A 97 -11.97 7.63 6.85
CA TYR A 97 -12.09 6.23 6.41
C TYR A 97 -12.85 5.31 7.38
N LYS A 98 -13.45 5.84 8.46
CA LYS A 98 -14.20 5.06 9.45
C LYS A 98 -15.38 4.26 8.87
N ASP A 99 -15.91 4.67 7.72
CA ASP A 99 -17.09 4.07 7.09
C ASP A 99 -16.77 3.11 5.93
N LEU A 100 -15.49 2.81 5.68
CA LEU A 100 -15.17 1.83 4.64
C LEU A 100 -15.49 0.41 5.11
N ILE A 101 -16.32 -0.27 4.33
CA ILE A 101 -16.46 -1.73 4.38
C ILE A 101 -15.13 -2.32 3.89
N VAL A 102 -14.24 -2.57 4.85
CA VAL A 102 -12.95 -3.20 4.60
C VAL A 102 -13.17 -4.70 4.48
N ASN A 103 -12.96 -5.25 3.29
CA ASN A 103 -12.81 -6.69 3.17
C ASN A 103 -11.42 -7.08 3.71
N ASN A 104 -11.33 -7.31 5.02
CA ASN A 104 -10.09 -7.59 5.74
C ASN A 104 -9.63 -9.04 5.52
N LYS A 105 -9.65 -9.50 4.26
CA LYS A 105 -9.34 -10.88 3.86
C LYS A 105 -7.89 -11.26 4.09
N THR A 106 -6.98 -10.28 4.23
CA THR A 106 -5.56 -10.52 4.39
C THR A 106 -4.93 -9.64 5.48
N ASN A 107 -3.83 -10.13 6.07
CA ASN A 107 -2.94 -9.33 6.93
C ASN A 107 -2.04 -8.35 6.13
N GLY A 108 -2.45 -7.98 4.92
CA GLY A 108 -1.70 -7.12 4.02
C GLY A 108 -1.47 -5.69 4.54
N LYS A 109 -0.72 -4.92 3.75
CA LYS A 109 -0.34 -3.53 4.07
C LYS A 109 -0.65 -2.54 2.96
N CYS A 110 -0.84 -3.01 1.73
CA CYS A 110 -1.14 -2.18 0.57
C CYS A 110 -2.61 -2.33 0.19
N TRP A 111 -3.25 -1.21 -0.12
CA TRP A 111 -4.63 -1.22 -0.58
C TRP A 111 -4.71 -1.36 -2.10
N SER A 112 -5.78 -2.02 -2.55
CA SER A 112 -6.23 -2.00 -3.94
C SER A 112 -7.68 -1.61 -4.04
N ILE A 113 -8.07 -1.10 -5.21
CA ILE A 113 -9.45 -0.81 -5.58
C ILE A 113 -9.91 -1.78 -6.68
N ARG A 114 -11.16 -2.21 -6.61
CA ARG A 114 -11.84 -2.95 -7.68
C ARG A 114 -13.26 -2.40 -7.89
N GLU A 115 -13.68 -2.32 -9.14
CA GLU A 115 -15.07 -2.09 -9.51
C GLU A 115 -15.89 -3.38 -9.32
N VAL A 116 -17.00 -3.30 -8.58
CA VAL A 116 -17.90 -4.45 -8.33
C VAL A 116 -19.24 -4.26 -9.01
N THR A 117 -19.73 -3.01 -9.02
CA THR A 117 -20.92 -2.60 -9.77
C THR A 117 -20.59 -1.31 -10.52
N SER A 118 -21.48 -0.88 -11.43
CA SER A 118 -21.28 0.33 -12.23
C SER A 118 -21.13 1.62 -11.39
N ASP A 119 -21.53 1.59 -10.13
CA ASP A 119 -21.50 2.67 -9.15
C ASP A 119 -20.75 2.31 -7.86
N GLY A 120 -20.24 1.08 -7.76
CA GLY A 120 -19.70 0.49 -6.54
C GLY A 120 -18.25 0.09 -6.68
N ALA A 121 -17.46 0.47 -5.68
CA ALA A 121 -16.07 0.08 -5.52
C ALA A 121 -15.90 -0.74 -4.24
N GLU A 122 -15.00 -1.71 -4.29
CA GLU A 122 -14.46 -2.36 -3.11
C GLU A 122 -13.00 -1.98 -2.91
N MET A 123 -12.62 -1.83 -1.65
CA MET A 123 -11.23 -1.72 -1.23
C MET A 123 -10.81 -3.00 -0.53
N GLU A 124 -9.70 -3.56 -0.99
CA GLU A 124 -9.13 -4.78 -0.43
C GLU A 124 -7.71 -4.52 0.05
N LEU A 125 -7.41 -5.07 1.22
CA LEU A 125 -6.07 -5.05 1.76
C LEU A 125 -5.31 -6.25 1.23
N ASN A 126 -4.10 -6.02 0.72
CA ASN A 126 -3.29 -6.99 0.02
C ASN A 126 -1.81 -6.94 0.44
N ASP A 127 -1.08 -7.99 0.09
CA ASP A 127 0.38 -8.00 0.18
C ASP A 127 0.95 -7.00 -0.83
N CYS A 128 1.87 -6.16 -0.35
CA CYS A 128 2.57 -5.17 -1.14
C CYS A 128 3.47 -5.77 -2.22
N ASN A 129 3.89 -7.03 -2.04
CA ASN A 129 4.71 -7.77 -2.99
C ASN A 129 3.89 -8.49 -4.07
N SER A 130 2.56 -8.61 -3.90
CA SER A 130 1.73 -9.27 -4.91
C SER A 130 1.76 -8.49 -6.23
N PRO A 131 2.03 -9.12 -7.38
CA PRO A 131 2.02 -8.42 -8.66
C PRO A 131 0.60 -8.01 -9.02
N MET A 132 0.36 -6.70 -9.20
CA MET A 132 -0.94 -6.16 -9.62
C MET A 132 -0.77 -4.85 -10.41
N PRO A 133 -1.69 -4.52 -11.32
CA PRO A 133 -1.68 -3.22 -12.00
C PRO A 133 -1.84 -2.10 -10.98
N SER A 134 -1.41 -0.89 -11.34
CA SER A 134 -1.51 0.28 -10.48
C SER A 134 -2.47 1.30 -11.07
N LEU A 135 -3.30 1.90 -10.22
CA LEU A 135 -4.05 3.09 -10.58
C LEU A 135 -3.18 4.31 -10.31
N ILE A 136 -2.90 5.09 -11.34
CA ILE A 136 -2.02 6.25 -11.31
C ILE A 136 -2.89 7.50 -11.48
N SER A 137 -2.60 8.53 -10.69
CA SER A 137 -3.23 9.84 -10.79
C SER A 137 -2.20 10.95 -10.95
N PHE A 138 -2.53 11.98 -11.71
CA PHE A 138 -1.76 13.21 -11.83
C PHE A 138 -2.69 14.41 -12.04
N GLN A 139 -2.25 15.60 -11.64
CA GLN A 139 -3.06 16.80 -11.78
C GLN A 139 -3.21 17.18 -13.24
N GLN A 140 -4.42 17.62 -13.62
CA GLN A 140 -4.68 18.19 -14.92
C GLN A 140 -4.19 19.65 -14.94
N THR A 141 -2.88 19.86 -15.11
CA THR A 141 -2.33 21.22 -15.21
C THR A 141 -2.65 21.82 -16.58
N ALA A 142 -3.31 22.98 -16.59
CA ALA A 142 -3.58 23.76 -17.80
C ALA A 142 -2.42 24.73 -18.17
N ASN A 143 -1.45 24.93 -17.29
CA ASN A 143 -0.43 25.97 -17.45
C ASN A 143 0.96 25.37 -17.61
N SER A 144 1.56 25.67 -18.77
CA SER A 144 2.91 25.31 -19.21
C SER A 144 3.99 26.16 -18.54
N GLU A 145 3.89 26.43 -17.24
CA GLU A 145 5.01 26.96 -16.50
C GLU A 145 5.72 25.79 -15.84
N LEU A 146 7.01 25.67 -16.15
CA LEU A 146 7.93 24.65 -15.70
C LEU A 146 7.99 24.65 -14.15
N LEU A 147 7.07 23.96 -13.52
CA LEU A 147 7.06 23.78 -12.08
C LEU A 147 7.90 22.55 -11.77
N HIS A 148 8.83 22.72 -10.83
CA HIS A 148 9.61 21.65 -10.23
C HIS A 148 8.68 20.62 -9.60
N PHE A 149 8.21 19.66 -10.40
CA PHE A 149 7.39 18.57 -9.90
C PHE A 149 8.29 17.63 -9.11
N SER A 150 7.96 17.44 -7.83
CA SER A 150 8.59 16.42 -7.02
C SER A 150 8.06 15.04 -7.40
N ASP A 151 8.97 14.17 -7.82
CA ASP A 151 8.67 12.76 -8.02
C ASP A 151 8.40 12.09 -6.66
N CYS A 152 7.28 11.35 -6.54
CA CYS A 152 7.03 10.51 -5.35
C CYS A 152 7.94 9.27 -5.28
N HIS A 153 8.91 9.19 -6.18
CA HIS A 153 9.96 8.19 -6.26
C HIS A 153 11.21 8.58 -5.45
N SER A 154 11.24 9.73 -4.75
CA SER A 154 12.41 10.07 -3.91
C SER A 154 12.72 8.93 -2.91
N ASP A 155 14.02 8.69 -2.68
CA ASP A 155 14.50 7.62 -1.79
C ASP A 155 13.84 7.69 -0.40
N SER A 156 13.58 8.89 0.11
CA SER A 156 12.91 9.11 1.40
C SER A 156 11.49 8.56 1.44
N ILE A 157 10.73 8.71 0.35
CA ILE A 157 9.32 8.25 0.30
C ILE A 157 9.24 6.76 0.04
N ILE A 158 10.13 6.23 -0.80
CA ILE A 158 10.28 4.78 -0.94
C ILE A 158 10.69 4.17 0.39
N HIS A 159 11.62 4.78 1.11
CA HIS A 159 12.04 4.31 2.43
C HIS A 159 10.87 4.36 3.42
N LEU A 160 10.11 5.46 3.48
CA LEU A 160 8.94 5.59 4.36
C LEU A 160 7.86 4.53 4.06
N VAL A 161 7.57 4.29 2.78
CA VAL A 161 6.66 3.21 2.38
C VAL A 161 7.26 1.84 2.72
N THR A 162 8.55 1.64 2.48
CA THR A 162 9.26 0.40 2.81
C THR A 162 9.30 0.12 4.31
N GLU A 163 9.46 1.15 5.15
CA GLU A 163 9.38 1.04 6.61
C GLU A 163 7.96 0.72 7.05
N LEU A 164 6.95 1.40 6.50
CA LEU A 164 5.56 1.15 6.84
C LEU A 164 5.11 -0.27 6.42
N VAL A 165 5.66 -0.79 5.33
CA VAL A 165 5.45 -2.16 4.87
C VAL A 165 6.32 -3.16 5.65
N GLY A 166 7.58 -2.82 5.95
CA GLY A 166 8.62 -3.66 6.53
C GLY A 166 8.62 -3.77 8.06
N SER A 167 8.07 -2.77 8.76
CA SER A 167 7.89 -2.73 10.23
C SER A 167 7.15 -3.97 10.79
N PHE A 168 6.40 -4.69 9.93
CA PHE A 168 5.72 -5.93 10.30
C PHE A 168 6.39 -7.22 9.78
N ALA A 169 7.32 -7.15 8.82
CA ALA A 169 8.15 -8.30 8.45
C ALA A 169 9.07 -8.67 9.63
N ASN A 170 9.58 -7.68 10.37
CA ASN A 170 10.38 -7.89 11.57
C ASN A 170 9.55 -8.34 12.79
N ASN A 171 8.25 -8.02 12.84
CA ASN A 171 7.33 -8.55 13.87
C ASN A 171 6.77 -9.94 13.54
N ARG A 172 7.11 -10.54 12.38
CA ARG A 172 6.82 -11.94 12.08
C ARG A 172 7.99 -12.88 12.45
N SER A 173 9.16 -12.33 12.83
CA SER A 173 10.35 -13.09 13.24
C SER A 173 10.60 -13.14 14.76
N THR A 174 9.71 -12.60 15.59
CA THR A 174 9.79 -12.76 17.06
C THR A 174 8.77 -13.71 17.65
N VAL A 175 8.03 -14.45 16.82
CA VAL A 175 7.22 -15.59 17.28
C VAL A 175 7.64 -16.81 16.46
N LEU A 176 8.29 -17.77 17.13
CA LEU A 176 8.89 -19.03 16.64
C LEU A 176 10.41 -19.05 16.36
N THR A 177 11.22 -18.51 17.27
CA THR A 177 12.46 -19.18 17.73
C THR A 177 12.78 -18.71 19.13
N GLY A 178 12.02 -19.23 20.09
CA GLY A 178 12.25 -19.05 21.51
C GLY A 178 11.76 -20.29 22.24
N GLY A 179 12.18 -21.46 21.74
CA GLY A 179 12.09 -22.69 22.52
C GLY A 179 12.97 -22.52 23.74
N THR A 180 12.39 -22.03 24.84
CA THR A 180 12.95 -22.24 26.17
C THR A 180 12.77 -23.72 26.49
N ILE A 181 13.77 -24.53 26.14
CA ILE A 181 14.11 -25.68 26.98
C ILE A 181 14.72 -25.06 28.25
N PRO A 182 14.16 -25.29 29.44
CA PRO A 182 14.81 -24.85 30.67
C PRO A 182 16.02 -25.74 30.91
N THR A 183 17.21 -25.28 30.55
CA THR A 183 18.45 -25.82 31.13
C THR A 183 18.65 -25.15 32.47
N ASN A 184 18.14 -25.81 33.51
CA ASN A 184 18.53 -25.56 34.88
C ASN A 184 20.03 -25.91 34.99
N TYR A 185 20.87 -24.89 35.18
CA TYR A 185 22.25 -25.08 35.61
C TYR A 185 22.52 -24.07 36.72
N ASP A 186 22.24 -24.51 37.94
CA ASP A 186 22.69 -23.88 39.19
C ASP A 186 24.15 -24.27 39.40
N ASP A 187 25.07 -23.33 39.21
CA ASP A 187 26.43 -23.44 39.74
C ASP A 187 26.46 -22.88 41.16
N ARG A 188 26.30 -23.76 42.16
CA ARG A 188 26.78 -23.53 43.53
C ARG A 188 27.31 -24.82 44.14
N ASN A 189 28.63 -24.91 44.18
CA ASN A 189 29.48 -25.42 45.26
C ASN A 189 28.88 -26.48 46.22
N GLY A 190 29.50 -27.66 46.24
CA GLY A 190 29.67 -28.40 47.49
C GLY A 190 29.61 -29.92 47.37
N ASN A 191 30.79 -30.53 47.33
CA ASN A 191 31.17 -31.67 48.18
C ASN A 191 30.29 -32.94 48.15
N GLY A 192 30.76 -34.01 47.50
CA GLY A 192 30.13 -35.32 47.63
C GLY A 192 30.68 -36.38 46.67
N SER A 193 31.75 -37.04 47.12
CA SER A 193 32.32 -38.29 46.60
C SER A 193 31.30 -39.36 46.17
N ALA A 194 31.55 -40.02 45.02
CA ALA A 194 31.76 -41.47 44.91
C ALA A 194 32.01 -41.91 43.46
N GLN A 195 32.91 -42.89 43.34
CA GLN A 195 33.26 -43.74 42.18
C GLN A 195 32.00 -44.28 41.46
N TRP A 196 32.04 -44.74 40.20
CA TRP A 196 32.56 -46.05 39.76
C TRP A 196 32.98 -46.07 38.29
N GLU A 197 33.94 -46.94 38.02
CA GLU A 197 34.74 -47.09 36.81
C GLU A 197 34.01 -47.71 35.61
N SER A 198 34.67 -47.50 34.46
CA SER A 198 34.53 -48.11 33.14
C SER A 198 34.27 -49.62 33.11
N GLY A 199 33.61 -50.08 32.04
CA GLY A 199 33.27 -51.48 31.84
C GLY A 199 34.43 -52.42 31.48
N ALA A 200 34.17 -53.70 31.72
CA ALA A 200 34.45 -54.88 30.90
C ALA A 200 33.75 -56.08 31.57
#